data_AF-A0A6I1FQM6-F1
#
_entry.id   AF-A0A6I1FQM6-F1
#
_cell.length_a   1.000
_cell.length_b   1.000
_cell.length_c   1.000
_cell.angle_alpha   90.00
_cell.angle_beta   90.00
_cell.angle_gamma   90.00
#
_symmetry.space_group_name_H-M   'P 1'
#
loop_
_entity.id
_entity.type
_entity.pdbx_description
1 polymer ?
#
loop_
_entity_poly.entity_id
_entity_poly.type
_entity_poly.pdbx_seq_one_letter_code
_entity_poly.pdbx_strand_id
1 'polypeptide(L)'
;MSQQTLANMVLIVINAFWGLSYVFMKLVLGSLQAFNIVGLRFLLAFLISGILFYKRLMLVTKKVIISSLMLGTLLFGVFTFITFGVSMTSASNAGFLVSLTVIFVPLINYLLVRFQL
;
A
#
# COMPACT_ATOMS: atom_id res chain seq x y z
N MET A 1 0.59 -30.04 9.26
CA MET A 1 0.48 -29.19 8.05
C MET A 1 1.89 -28.83 7.60
N SER A 2 2.20 -28.87 6.31
CA SER A 2 3.51 -28.41 5.82
C SER A 2 3.58 -26.89 5.89
N GLN A 3 4.78 -26.33 6.06
CA GLN A 3 4.99 -24.87 6.08
C GLN A 3 4.47 -24.20 4.78
N GLN A 4 4.47 -24.92 3.66
CA GLN A 4 3.93 -24.46 2.38
C GLN A 4 2.41 -24.31 2.41
N THR A 5 1.68 -25.26 3.02
CA THR A 5 0.22 -25.15 3.15
C THR A 5 -0.17 -23.96 4.01
N LEU A 6 0.55 -23.72 5.11
CA LEU A 6 0.31 -22.56 5.98
C LEU A 6 0.60 -21.25 5.23
N ALA A 7 1.72 -21.15 4.52
CA ALA A 7 2.07 -19.98 3.73
C ALA A 7 1.00 -19.66 2.66
N ASN A 8 0.53 -20.67 1.94
CA ASN A 8 -0.52 -20.51 0.93
C ASN A 8 -1.84 -20.01 1.54
N MET A 9 -2.24 -20.55 2.70
CA MET A 9 -3.43 -20.07 3.40
C MET A 9 -3.29 -18.60 3.83
N VAL A 10 -2.13 -18.23 4.37
CA VAL A 10 -1.85 -16.84 4.78
C VAL A 10 -1.90 -15.90 3.58
N LEU A 11 -1.34 -16.30 2.43
CA LEU A 11 -1.39 -15.49 1.20
C LEU A 11 -2.82 -15.27 0.70
N ILE A 12 -3.68 -16.29 0.74
CA ILE A 12 -5.09 -16.15 0.37
C ILE A 12 -5.80 -15.14 1.27
N VAL A 13 -5.58 -15.25 2.58
CA VAL A 13 -6.18 -14.33 3.57
C VAL A 13 -5.72 -12.90 3.34
N ILE A 14 -4.41 -12.68 3.21
CA ILE A 14 -3.84 -11.34 2.96
C ILE A 14 -4.41 -10.75 1.66
N ASN A 15 -4.48 -11.54 0.59
CA ASN A 15 -5.00 -11.08 -0.70
C ASN A 15 -6.50 -10.71 -0.60
N ALA A 16 -7.29 -11.50 0.14
CA ALA A 16 -8.70 -11.21 0.39
C ALA A 16 -8.89 -9.88 1.15
N PHE A 17 -8.14 -9.67 2.24
CA PHE A 17 -8.17 -8.41 2.99
C PHE A 17 -7.74 -7.22 2.14
N TRP A 18 -6.75 -7.41 1.28
CA TRP A 18 -6.26 -6.37 0.38
C TRP A 18 -7.34 -5.97 -0.63
N GLY A 19 -8.00 -6.94 -1.29
CA GLY A 19 -9.12 -6.69 -2.21
C GLY A 19 -10.33 -6.04 -1.53
N LEU A 20 -10.74 -6.55 -0.35
CA LEU A 20 -11.86 -6.00 0.44
C LEU A 20 -11.61 -4.55 0.85
N SER A 21 -10.35 -4.15 1.04
CA SER A 21 -10.02 -2.76 1.41
C SER A 21 -10.51 -1.73 0.39
N TYR A 22 -10.55 -2.07 -0.91
CA TYR A 22 -11.08 -1.20 -1.95
C TYR A 22 -12.60 -1.07 -1.90
N VAL A 23 -13.30 -2.14 -1.55
CA VAL A 23 -14.75 -2.12 -1.34
C VAL A 23 -15.09 -1.20 -0.16
N PHE A 24 -14.41 -1.37 0.97
CA PHE A 24 -14.58 -0.48 2.12
C PHE A 24 -14.22 0.96 1.80
N MET A 25 -13.15 1.20 1.04
CA MET A 25 -12.78 2.53 0.59
C MET A 25 -13.90 3.19 -0.23
N LYS A 26 -14.51 2.44 -1.16
CA LYS A 26 -15.64 2.95 -1.96
C LYS A 26 -16.86 3.27 -1.11
N LEU A 27 -17.15 2.45 -0.09
CA LEU A 27 -18.25 2.70 0.86
C LEU A 27 -18.02 3.99 1.67
N VAL A 28 -16.81 4.16 2.22
CA VAL A 28 -16.46 5.31 3.06
C VAL A 28 -16.34 6.61 2.25
N LEU A 29 -16.00 6.52 0.97
CA LEU A 29 -16.01 7.68 0.05
C LEU A 29 -17.41 8.31 -0.11
N GLY A 30 -18.49 7.63 0.28
CA GLY A 30 -19.83 8.22 0.35
C GLY A 30 -20.00 9.23 1.49
N SER A 31 -19.15 9.21 2.52
CA SER A 31 -19.25 10.07 3.70
C SER A 31 -18.00 10.90 3.99
N LEU A 32 -16.83 10.48 3.49
CA LEU A 32 -15.54 11.15 3.70
C LEU A 32 -14.83 11.43 2.38
N GLN A 33 -14.14 12.57 2.31
CA GLN A 33 -13.30 12.92 1.17
C GLN A 33 -12.07 12.00 1.06
N ALA A 34 -11.57 11.83 -0.16
CA ALA A 34 -10.44 10.96 -0.47
C ALA A 34 -9.20 11.22 0.40
N PHE A 35 -8.82 12.49 0.57
CA PHE A 35 -7.66 12.85 1.40
C PHE A 35 -7.84 12.51 2.89
N ASN A 36 -9.07 12.59 3.42
CA ASN A 36 -9.34 12.23 4.81
C ASN A 36 -9.19 10.71 5.02
N ILE A 37 -9.63 9.90 4.06
CA ILE A 37 -9.47 8.44 4.11
C ILE A 37 -7.98 8.06 4.08
N VAL A 38 -7.22 8.67 3.17
CA VAL A 38 -5.77 8.45 3.07
C VAL A 38 -5.09 8.90 4.37
N GLY A 39 -5.39 10.10 4.86
CA GLY A 39 -4.83 10.65 6.09
C GLY A 39 -5.09 9.75 7.30
N LEU A 40 -6.33 9.30 7.51
CA LEU A 40 -6.68 8.38 8.59
C LEU A 40 -5.96 7.04 8.46
N ARG A 41 -5.85 6.49 7.25
CA ARG A 41 -5.14 5.23 7.00
C ARG A 41 -3.66 5.33 7.38
N PHE A 42 -2.98 6.39 6.96
CA PHE A 42 -1.56 6.61 7.29
C PHE A 42 -1.36 6.95 8.76
N LEU A 43 -2.27 7.72 9.37
CA LEU A 43 -2.21 8.03 10.79
C LEU A 43 -2.36 6.77 11.65
N LEU A 44 -3.35 5.93 11.36
CA LEU A 44 -3.53 4.65 12.06
C LEU A 44 -2.32 3.74 11.87
N ALA A 45 -1.80 3.62 10.63
CA ALA A 45 -0.60 2.84 10.36
C ALA A 45 0.61 3.36 11.15
N PHE A 46 0.79 4.68 11.24
CA PHE A 46 1.85 5.32 12.00
C PHE A 46 1.72 5.06 13.50
N LEU A 47 0.53 5.23 14.08
CA LEU A 47 0.29 5.01 15.51
C LEU A 47 0.51 3.54 15.88
N ILE A 48 -0.08 2.60 15.13
CA ILE A 48 0.04 1.17 15.39
C ILE A 48 1.51 0.73 15.27
N SER A 49 2.18 1.12 14.18
CA SER A 49 3.59 0.75 13.96
C SER A 49 4.51 1.43 14.97
N GLY A 50 4.23 2.69 15.33
CA GLY A 50 4.98 3.46 16.31
C GLY A 50 4.91 2.84 17.71
N ILE A 51 3.72 2.40 18.13
CA ILE A 51 3.53 1.70 19.42
C ILE A 51 4.23 0.33 19.39
N LEU A 52 4.02 -0.45 18.34
CA LEU A 52 4.52 -1.83 18.27
C LEU A 52 6.05 -1.91 18.15
N PHE A 53 6.67 -0.92 17.49
CA PHE A 53 8.11 -0.89 17.23
C PHE A 53 8.83 0.29 17.92
N TYR A 54 8.26 0.87 18.98
CA TYR A 54 8.79 2.09 19.61
C TYR A 54 10.28 1.98 20.00
N LYS A 55 10.70 0.83 20.54
CA LYS A 55 12.10 0.58 20.92
C LYS A 55 13.04 0.66 19.72
N ARG A 56 12.60 0.18 18.56
CA ARG A 56 13.38 0.17 17.33
C ARG A 56 13.41 1.55 16.67
N LEU A 57 12.34 2.34 16.82
CA LEU A 57 12.29 3.73 16.37
C LEU A 57 13.34 4.61 17.06
N MET A 58 13.67 4.34 18.33
CA MET A 58 14.70 5.11 19.05
C MET A 58 16.13 4.90 18.52
N LEU A 59 16.37 3.85 17.73
CA LEU A 59 17.68 3.52 17.16
C LEU A 59 17.83 3.99 15.70
N VAL A 60 16.91 4.81 15.20
CA VAL A 60 16.85 5.21 13.79
C VAL A 60 17.87 6.32 13.49
N THR A 61 18.69 6.08 12.46
CA THR A 61 19.67 7.05 11.94
C THR A 61 19.04 8.06 10.99
N LYS A 62 19.57 9.29 10.90
CA LYS A 62 19.12 10.32 9.94
C LYS A 62 19.01 9.84 8.49
N LYS A 63 19.94 8.99 8.03
CA LYS A 63 19.91 8.41 6.68
C LYS A 63 18.64 7.60 6.43
N VAL A 64 18.21 6.80 7.41
CA VAL A 64 16.98 6.01 7.33
C VAL A 64 15.77 6.93 7.27
N ILE A 65 15.73 7.99 8.08
CA ILE A 65 14.62 8.97 8.06
C ILE A 65 14.46 9.59 6.67
N ILE A 66 15.55 10.03 6.04
CA ILE A 66 15.52 10.66 4.71
C ILE A 66 15.02 9.64 3.66
N SER A 67 15.57 8.42 3.67
CA SER A 67 15.12 7.36 2.74
C SER A 67 13.65 6.99 2.95
N SER A 68 13.19 6.89 4.21
CA SER A 68 11.80 6.61 4.56
C SER A 68 10.86 7.76 4.18
N LEU A 69 11.32 9.01 4.27
CA LEU A 69 10.52 10.17 3.85
C LEU A 69 10.28 10.17 2.34
N MET A 70 11.30 9.84 1.55
CA MET A 70 11.18 9.73 0.09
C MET A 70 10.22 8.60 -0.30
N LEU A 71 10.38 7.41 0.29
CA LEU A 71 9.50 6.27 0.07
C LEU A 71 8.07 6.54 0.55
N GLY A 72 7.92 7.17 1.71
CA GLY A 72 6.63 7.53 2.30
C GLY A 72 5.86 8.54 1.44
N THR A 73 6.56 9.53 0.87
CA THR A 73 5.97 10.53 -0.03
C THR A 73 5.47 9.88 -1.31
N LEU A 74 6.27 8.97 -1.90
CA LEU A 74 5.87 8.21 -3.08
C LEU A 74 4.65 7.32 -2.78
N LEU A 75 4.66 6.63 -1.64
CA LEU A 75 3.55 5.78 -1.20
C LEU A 75 2.27 6.60 -0.96
N PHE A 76 2.39 7.79 -0.37
CA PHE A 76 1.26 8.72 -0.20
C PHE A 76 0.68 9.14 -1.56
N GLY A 77 1.53 9.46 -2.54
CA GLY A 77 1.11 9.75 -3.91
C GLY A 77 0.31 8.59 -4.51
N VAL A 78 0.86 7.37 -4.44
CA VAL A 78 0.21 6.14 -4.93
C VAL A 78 -1.18 5.96 -4.29
N PHE A 79 -1.29 6.04 -2.96
CA PHE A 79 -2.57 5.88 -2.28
C PHE A 79 -3.57 6.99 -2.59
N THR A 80 -3.09 8.22 -2.81
CA THR A 80 -3.92 9.33 -3.24
C THR A 80 -4.52 9.04 -4.61
N PHE A 81 -3.70 8.71 -5.61
CA PHE A 81 -4.17 8.35 -6.95
C PHE A 81 -5.11 7.15 -6.94
N ILE A 82 -4.80 6.12 -6.15
CA ILE A 82 -5.67 4.96 -5.99
C ILE A 82 -7.04 5.37 -5.41
N THR A 83 -7.05 6.17 -4.34
CA THR A 83 -8.30 6.56 -3.67
C THR A 83 -9.17 7.43 -4.59
N PHE A 84 -8.55 8.35 -5.34
CA PHE A 84 -9.25 9.10 -6.38
C PHE A 84 -9.74 8.20 -7.51
N GLY A 85 -8.93 7.25 -7.98
CA GLY A 85 -9.33 6.26 -8.97
C GLY A 85 -10.56 5.46 -8.52
N VAL A 86 -10.56 5.00 -7.26
CA VAL A 86 -11.72 4.33 -6.65
C VAL A 86 -12.92 5.27 -6.54
N SER A 87 -12.75 6.57 -6.29
CA SER A 87 -13.88 7.51 -6.31
C SER A 87 -14.51 7.64 -7.69
N MET A 88 -13.70 7.63 -8.76
CA MET A 88 -14.15 7.82 -10.14
C MET A 88 -14.67 6.53 -10.80
N THR A 89 -14.27 5.35 -10.33
CA THR A 89 -14.64 4.05 -10.93
C THR A 89 -15.25 3.09 -9.91
N SER A 90 -15.60 1.88 -10.33
CA SER A 90 -16.05 0.82 -9.42
C SER A 90 -14.85 0.19 -8.69
N ALA A 91 -15.08 -0.41 -7.52
CA ALA A 91 -14.04 -1.14 -6.78
C ALA A 91 -13.43 -2.28 -7.62
N SER A 92 -14.24 -2.94 -8.45
CA SER A 92 -13.79 -3.98 -9.37
C SER A 92 -12.84 -3.45 -10.44
N ASN A 93 -13.17 -2.32 -11.07
CA ASN A 93 -12.32 -1.71 -12.09
C ASN A 93 -11.02 -1.17 -11.49
N ALA A 94 -11.09 -0.57 -10.29
CA ALA A 94 -9.90 -0.12 -9.58
C ALA A 94 -8.97 -1.30 -9.24
N GLY A 95 -9.52 -2.38 -8.66
CA GLY A 95 -8.75 -3.59 -8.36
C GLY A 95 -8.12 -4.23 -9.59
N PHE A 96 -8.85 -4.26 -10.72
CA PHE A 96 -8.32 -4.74 -12.00
C PHE A 96 -7.13 -3.88 -12.48
N LEU A 97 -7.26 -2.56 -12.48
CA LEU A 97 -6.18 -1.65 -12.87
C LEU A 97 -4.95 -1.79 -11.96
N VAL A 98 -5.15 -1.92 -10.64
CA VAL A 98 -4.04 -2.16 -9.72
C VAL A 98 -3.39 -3.53 -9.96
N SER A 99 -4.15 -4.55 -10.36
CA SER A 99 -3.61 -5.88 -10.66
C SER A 99 -2.68 -5.88 -11.89
N LEU A 100 -2.80 -4.90 -12.80
CA LEU A 100 -1.86 -4.73 -13.92
C LEU A 100 -0.43 -4.41 -13.48
N THR A 101 -0.23 -4.03 -12.21
CA THR A 101 1.12 -3.83 -11.66
C THR A 101 2.00 -5.06 -11.77
N VAL A 102 1.44 -6.28 -11.81
CA VAL A 102 2.22 -7.52 -12.04
C VAL A 102 2.93 -7.55 -13.39
N ILE A 103 2.44 -6.76 -14.36
CA ILE A 103 3.05 -6.59 -15.69
C ILE A 103 3.97 -5.37 -15.69
N PHE A 104 3.50 -4.24 -15.15
CA PHE A 104 4.27 -2.99 -15.19
C PHE A 104 5.50 -3.01 -14.29
N VAL A 105 5.44 -3.62 -13.11
CA VAL A 105 6.58 -3.69 -12.18
C VAL A 105 7.79 -4.37 -12.81
N PRO A 106 7.71 -5.60 -13.37
CA PRO A 106 8.86 -6.23 -14.00
C PRO A 106 9.32 -5.48 -15.26
N LEU A 107 8.41 -4.88 -16.03
CA LEU A 107 8.75 -4.08 -17.22
C LEU A 107 9.56 -2.83 -16.85
N ILE A 108 9.07 -2.05 -15.87
CA ILE A 108 9.77 -0.86 -15.36
C ILE A 108 11.08 -1.27 -14.71
N ASN A 109 11.10 -2.37 -13.95
CA ASN A 109 12.32 -2.88 -13.34
C ASN A 109 13.37 -3.26 -14.40
N TYR A 110 12.96 -3.93 -15.48
CA TYR A 110 13.85 -4.23 -16.60
C TYR A 110 14.43 -2.95 -17.22
N LEU A 111 13.61 -1.93 -17.44
CA LEU A 111 14.07 -0.66 -18.00
C LEU A 111 15.04 0.07 -17.05
N LEU A 112 14.71 0.17 -15.76
CA LEU A 112 15.52 0.87 -14.76
C LEU A 112 16.85 0.16 -14.47
N VAL A 113 16.84 -1.16 -14.30
CA VAL A 113 18.07 -1.95 -14.04
C VAL A 113 18.98 -1.97 -15.27
N ARG A 114 18.42 -1.87 -16.49
CA ARG A 114 19.22 -1.72 -17.72
C ARG A 114 20.00 -0.40 -17.78
N PHE A 115 19.61 0.63 -17.02
CA PHE A 115 20.39 1.88 -16.88
C PHE A 115 21.53 1.79 -15.85
N GLN A 116 21.71 0.64 -15.18
CA GLN A 116 22.78 0.42 -14.19
C GLN A 116 23.91 -0.53 -14.68
N LEU A 117 23.91 -0.94 -15.96
CA LEU A 117 24.99 -1.68 -16.65
C LEU A 117 25.64 -0.79 -17.70
#